data_AF-A0A832JAP9-F1
#
_entry.id   AF-A0A832JAP9-F1
#
_cell.length_a   1.000
_cell.length_b   1.000
_cell.length_c   1.000
_cell.angle_alpha   90.00
_cell.angle_beta   90.00
_cell.angle_gamma   90.00
#
_symmetry.space_group_name_H-M   'P 1'
#
loop_
_entity.id
_entity.type
_entity.pdbx_description
1 polymer ?
#
loop_
_entity_poly.entity_id
_entity_poly.type
_entity_poly.pdbx_seq_one_letter_code
_entity_poly.pdbx_strand_id
1 'polypeptide(L)'
;MGVCLADVAGKQVLGQMYLPLLKYSLRAATLLFESPGRILGSLNRMLFPELHPDRFISMTYAILHPERGEMVVANAGHLPLFHYRPAHETVTLLFAEGIVLGVEAEPRYEERRERLEPGDWLVLVTDGVTEAVNEEGRPFGLEGVRTALQKGEKRSAQQLAEALLEQVNAYEAGEKVDDATVLVIHWPSKASSTDASESPPGVEA
;
A
#
# COMPACT_ATOMS: atom_id res chain seq x y z
N MET A 1 -1.82 -5.35 12.25
CA MET A 1 -0.94 -4.22 11.90
C MET A 1 -1.65 -3.39 10.84
N GLY A 2 -1.81 -2.07 11.03
CA GLY A 2 -2.43 -1.19 10.02
C GLY A 2 -1.37 -0.53 9.15
N VAL A 3 -1.61 -0.46 7.85
CA VAL A 3 -0.72 0.14 6.86
C VAL A 3 -1.55 0.99 5.91
N CYS A 4 -1.03 2.16 5.54
CA CYS A 4 -1.71 3.02 4.58
C CYS A 4 -0.73 3.77 3.67
N LEU A 5 -1.20 4.05 2.46
CA LEU A 5 -0.62 5.05 1.57
C LEU A 5 -1.74 6.03 1.22
N ALA A 6 -1.43 7.31 1.28
CA ALA A 6 -2.38 8.37 1.02
C ALA A 6 -1.70 9.53 0.33
N ASP A 7 -2.47 10.21 -0.51
CA ASP A 7 -2.04 11.39 -1.22
C ASP A 7 -3.11 12.49 -1.18
N VAL A 8 -2.66 13.74 -1.08
CA VAL A 8 -3.50 14.92 -0.89
C VAL A 8 -3.51 15.73 -2.18
N ALA A 9 -4.60 15.61 -2.94
CA ALA A 9 -4.73 16.30 -4.21
C ALA A 9 -5.18 17.76 -4.03
N GLY A 10 -4.58 18.66 -4.82
CA GLY A 10 -4.93 20.08 -4.96
C GLY A 10 -3.70 21.01 -4.95
N LYS A 11 -3.88 22.30 -5.32
CA LYS A 11 -2.76 23.26 -5.49
C LYS A 11 -1.76 23.25 -4.30
N GLN A 12 -0.49 23.05 -4.65
CA GLN A 12 0.64 22.49 -3.87
C GLN A 12 1.04 23.20 -2.55
N VAL A 13 0.52 24.39 -2.23
CA VAL A 13 1.03 25.17 -1.10
C VAL A 13 0.36 24.83 0.25
N LEU A 14 -0.78 24.12 0.25
CA LEU A 14 -1.53 23.79 1.47
C LEU A 14 -1.77 22.28 1.70
N GLY A 15 -1.19 21.38 0.89
CA GLY A 15 -1.35 19.93 1.11
C GLY A 15 -0.77 19.47 2.46
N GLN A 16 0.36 20.06 2.86
CA GLN A 16 1.09 19.67 4.07
C GLN A 16 0.35 20.00 5.38
N MET A 17 -0.54 21.01 5.40
CA MET A 17 -1.29 21.34 6.63
C MET A 17 -2.32 20.27 6.98
N TYR A 18 -2.77 19.47 6.02
CA TYR A 18 -3.73 18.40 6.25
C TYR A 18 -3.07 17.10 6.72
N LEU A 19 -1.75 16.92 6.55
CA LEU A 19 -1.06 15.71 6.97
C LEU A 19 -1.14 15.46 8.49
N PRO A 20 -0.91 16.45 9.38
CA PRO A 20 -1.14 16.26 10.81
C PRO A 20 -2.58 15.87 11.11
N LEU A 21 -3.54 16.57 10.52
CA LEU A 21 -4.98 16.27 10.70
C LEU A 21 -5.30 14.85 10.27
N LEU A 22 -4.88 14.44 9.06
CA LEU A 22 -5.04 13.09 8.53
C LEU A 22 -4.44 12.04 9.48
N LYS A 23 -3.19 12.25 9.92
CA LYS A 23 -2.47 11.33 10.78
C LYS A 23 -3.15 11.14 12.14
N TYR A 24 -3.56 12.23 12.80
CA TYR A 24 -4.20 12.16 14.12
C TYR A 24 -5.64 11.63 14.03
N SER A 25 -6.41 12.04 13.02
CA SER A 25 -7.76 11.53 12.76
C SER A 25 -7.73 10.04 12.42
N LEU A 26 -6.75 9.59 11.62
CA LEU A 26 -6.58 8.17 11.33
C LEU A 26 -6.26 7.41 12.61
N ARG A 27 -5.31 7.90 13.41
CA ARG A 27 -4.98 7.27 14.70
C ARG A 27 -6.22 7.18 15.62
N ALA A 28 -7.01 8.24 15.72
CA ALA A 28 -8.25 8.22 16.50
C ALA A 28 -9.25 7.19 15.96
N ALA A 29 -9.44 7.11 14.64
CA ALA A 29 -10.32 6.12 14.02
C ALA A 29 -9.87 4.67 14.30
N THR A 30 -8.57 4.40 14.27
CA THR A 30 -8.02 3.06 14.58
C THR A 30 -8.23 2.62 16.03
N LEU A 31 -8.48 3.55 16.95
CA LEU A 31 -8.82 3.22 18.34
C LEU A 31 -10.29 2.82 18.51
N LEU A 32 -11.15 3.19 17.54
CA LEU A 32 -12.60 2.99 17.61
C LEU A 32 -13.07 1.79 16.79
N PHE A 33 -12.36 1.48 15.70
CA PHE A 33 -12.77 0.47 14.74
C PHE A 33 -11.61 -0.42 14.34
N GLU A 34 -11.91 -1.72 14.18
CA GLU A 34 -10.97 -2.71 13.67
C GLU A 34 -11.15 -2.99 12.17
N SER A 35 -12.22 -2.49 11.54
CA SER A 35 -12.53 -2.74 10.14
C SER A 35 -12.04 -1.57 9.27
N PRO A 36 -11.26 -1.82 8.19
CA PRO A 36 -10.65 -0.76 7.41
C PRO A 36 -11.68 0.17 6.75
N GLY A 37 -12.81 -0.36 6.28
CA GLY A 37 -13.89 0.45 5.70
C GLY A 37 -14.56 1.35 6.74
N ARG A 38 -14.75 0.86 7.97
CA ARG A 38 -15.27 1.70 9.07
C ARG A 38 -14.27 2.74 9.54
N ILE A 39 -12.97 2.41 9.55
CA ILE A 39 -11.89 3.37 9.83
C ILE A 39 -11.94 4.49 8.80
N LEU A 40 -11.98 4.17 7.50
CA LEU A 40 -12.07 5.18 6.43
C LEU A 40 -13.36 6.01 6.53
N GLY A 41 -14.50 5.38 6.81
CA GLY A 41 -15.76 6.10 7.01
C GLY A 41 -15.71 7.07 8.20
N SER A 42 -15.08 6.66 9.30
CA SER A 42 -14.87 7.54 10.45
C SER A 42 -13.87 8.66 10.18
N LEU A 43 -12.80 8.33 9.46
CA LEU A 43 -11.80 9.29 9.03
C LEU A 43 -12.44 10.35 8.14
N ASN A 44 -13.24 9.95 7.16
CA ASN A 44 -13.97 10.87 6.29
C ASN A 44 -14.87 11.82 7.09
N ARG A 45 -15.66 11.32 8.05
CA ARG A 45 -16.52 12.18 8.89
C ARG A 45 -15.74 13.24 9.67
N MET A 46 -14.50 12.94 10.08
CA MET A 46 -13.64 13.91 10.77
C MET A 46 -13.00 14.91 9.79
N LEU A 47 -12.70 14.49 8.55
CA LEU A 47 -12.00 15.32 7.57
C LEU A 47 -12.94 16.16 6.69
N PHE A 48 -14.11 15.66 6.36
CA PHE A 48 -15.10 16.31 5.50
C PHE A 48 -15.41 17.78 5.88
N PRO A 49 -15.64 18.13 7.16
CA PRO A 49 -15.90 19.53 7.52
C PRO A 49 -14.63 20.41 7.55
N GLU A 50 -13.45 19.81 7.61
CA GLU A 50 -12.16 20.52 7.76
C GLU A 50 -11.44 20.74 6.42
N LEU A 51 -11.72 19.89 5.43
CA LEU A 51 -11.12 19.98 4.10
C LEU A 51 -11.77 21.12 3.31
N HIS A 52 -10.93 21.92 2.65
CA HIS A 52 -11.41 22.89 1.67
C HIS A 52 -12.16 22.17 0.52
N PRO A 53 -13.24 22.75 -0.05
CA PRO A 53 -14.04 22.09 -1.11
C PRO A 53 -13.23 21.59 -2.32
N ASP A 54 -12.16 22.31 -2.69
CA ASP A 54 -11.22 21.93 -3.76
C ASP A 54 -10.09 21.00 -3.30
N ARG A 55 -10.27 20.25 -2.21
CA ARG A 55 -9.28 19.31 -1.67
C ARG A 55 -9.95 17.99 -1.35
N PHE A 56 -9.23 16.94 -1.68
CA PHE A 56 -9.59 15.58 -1.33
C PHE A 56 -8.34 14.77 -1.05
N ILE A 57 -8.51 13.66 -0.34
CA ILE A 57 -7.42 12.78 0.02
C ILE A 57 -7.74 11.40 -0.53
N SER A 58 -6.88 10.90 -1.40
CA SER A 58 -6.91 9.50 -1.79
C SER A 58 -6.20 8.68 -0.72
N MET A 59 -6.74 7.52 -0.35
CA MET A 59 -6.07 6.62 0.61
C MET A 59 -6.37 5.14 0.33
N THR A 60 -5.35 4.29 0.37
CA THR A 60 -5.52 2.86 0.60
C THR A 60 -5.16 2.54 2.05
N TYR A 61 -6.02 1.82 2.76
CA TYR A 61 -5.80 1.37 4.13
C TYR A 61 -5.98 -0.14 4.24
N ALA A 62 -4.94 -0.83 4.70
CA ALA A 62 -4.91 -2.27 4.86
C ALA A 62 -4.60 -2.66 6.31
N ILE A 63 -5.27 -3.70 6.80
CA ILE A 63 -4.98 -4.35 8.07
C ILE A 63 -4.46 -5.75 7.78
N LEU A 64 -3.24 -6.00 8.23
CA LEU A 64 -2.60 -7.30 8.18
C LEU A 64 -2.85 -8.05 9.49
N HIS A 65 -3.25 -9.31 9.37
CA HIS A 65 -3.44 -10.26 10.47
C HIS A 65 -2.43 -11.42 10.36
N PRO A 66 -1.19 -11.24 10.89
CA PRO A 66 -0.14 -12.27 10.86
C PRO A 66 -0.58 -13.64 11.36
N GLU A 67 -1.30 -13.68 12.48
CA GLU A 67 -1.78 -14.92 13.07
C GLU A 67 -2.78 -15.69 12.19
N ARG A 68 -3.52 -14.97 11.33
CA ARG A 68 -4.53 -15.54 10.45
C ARG A 68 -4.04 -15.79 9.02
N GLY A 69 -2.92 -15.19 8.62
CA GLY A 69 -2.49 -15.19 7.22
C GLY A 69 -3.49 -14.47 6.32
N GLU A 70 -4.08 -13.37 6.80
CA GLU A 70 -5.13 -12.62 6.09
C GLU A 70 -4.80 -11.13 6.08
N MET A 71 -5.17 -10.46 4.99
CA MET A 71 -5.25 -9.01 4.92
C MET A 71 -6.69 -8.60 4.64
N VAL A 72 -7.12 -7.50 5.26
CA VAL A 72 -8.34 -6.79 4.89
C VAL A 72 -7.96 -5.39 4.40
N VAL A 73 -8.41 -4.99 3.22
CA VAL A 73 -8.10 -3.69 2.60
C VAL A 73 -9.38 -2.94 2.25
N ALA A 74 -9.35 -1.63 2.44
CA ALA A 74 -10.34 -0.69 1.93
C ALA A 74 -9.62 0.45 1.20
N ASN A 75 -10.30 1.06 0.24
CA ASN A 75 -9.74 2.09 -0.61
C ASN A 75 -10.70 3.28 -0.71
N ALA A 76 -10.16 4.48 -0.54
CA ALA A 76 -10.83 5.76 -0.70
C ALA A 76 -10.26 6.47 -1.93
N GLY A 77 -10.59 5.94 -3.12
CA GLY A 77 -10.22 6.51 -4.42
C GLY A 77 -8.71 6.59 -4.71
N HIS A 78 -7.89 5.75 -4.06
CA HIS A 78 -6.45 5.65 -4.36
C HIS A 78 -6.17 4.52 -5.34
N LEU A 79 -4.92 4.39 -5.80
CA LEU A 79 -4.51 3.26 -6.62
C LEU A 79 -4.69 1.92 -5.88
N PRO A 80 -5.02 0.84 -6.62
CA PRO A 80 -5.22 -0.48 -6.03
C PRO A 80 -3.92 -1.02 -5.41
N LEU A 81 -4.07 -1.87 -4.40
CA LEU A 81 -2.95 -2.62 -3.83
C LEU A 81 -2.53 -3.72 -4.81
N PHE A 82 -1.24 -3.82 -5.09
CA PHE A 82 -0.65 -4.91 -5.85
C PHE A 82 -0.29 -6.05 -4.90
N HIS A 83 -0.88 -7.21 -5.10
CA HIS A 83 -0.54 -8.44 -4.39
C HIS A 83 0.23 -9.36 -5.35
N TYR A 84 1.54 -9.43 -5.16
CA TYR A 84 2.39 -10.31 -5.93
C TYR A 84 2.64 -11.60 -5.18
N ARG A 85 2.33 -12.72 -5.83
CA ARG A 85 2.49 -14.07 -5.33
C ARG A 85 3.54 -14.80 -6.16
N PRO A 86 4.82 -14.81 -5.73
CA PRO A 86 5.91 -15.42 -6.51
C PRO A 86 5.67 -16.89 -6.80
N ALA A 87 5.10 -17.64 -5.85
CA ALA A 87 4.83 -19.07 -5.98
C ALA A 87 3.88 -19.42 -7.16
N HIS A 88 3.05 -18.46 -7.57
CA HIS A 88 2.10 -18.60 -8.66
C HIS A 88 2.47 -17.73 -9.88
N GLU A 89 3.58 -17.00 -9.81
CA GLU A 89 3.99 -15.99 -10.81
C GLU A 89 2.91 -14.93 -11.13
N THR A 90 1.97 -14.71 -10.21
CA THR A 90 0.84 -13.81 -10.42
C THR A 90 0.98 -12.51 -9.65
N VAL A 91 0.58 -11.41 -10.28
CA VAL A 91 0.29 -10.15 -9.61
C VAL A 91 -1.21 -9.92 -9.71
N THR A 92 -1.89 -9.66 -8.60
CA THR A 92 -3.32 -9.32 -8.57
C THR A 92 -3.51 -7.92 -8.04
N LEU A 93 -4.47 -7.19 -8.59
CA LEU A 93 -4.85 -5.87 -8.11
C LEU A 93 -6.06 -6.03 -7.19
N LEU A 94 -5.92 -5.59 -5.95
CA LEU A 94 -7.02 -5.62 -4.99
C LEU A 94 -7.81 -4.32 -5.08
N PHE A 95 -8.94 -4.39 -5.79
CA PHE A 95 -9.89 -3.29 -5.92
C PHE A 95 -10.95 -3.36 -4.83
N ALA A 96 -11.00 -2.33 -3.98
CA ALA A 96 -12.10 -2.09 -3.05
C ALA A 96 -12.81 -0.80 -3.48
N GLU A 97 -14.13 -0.83 -3.65
CA GLU A 97 -14.87 0.37 -4.05
C GLU A 97 -14.92 1.41 -2.92
N GLY A 98 -14.67 2.67 -3.25
CA GLY A 98 -14.82 3.78 -2.35
C GLY A 98 -14.38 5.11 -2.97
N ILE A 99 -15.01 6.20 -2.53
CA ILE A 99 -14.71 7.55 -3.01
C ILE A 99 -13.63 8.23 -2.15
N VAL A 100 -12.82 9.09 -2.76
CA VAL A 100 -11.83 9.91 -2.04
C VAL A 100 -12.41 10.61 -0.80
N LEU A 101 -11.57 10.75 0.23
CA LEU A 101 -11.96 11.39 1.48
C LEU A 101 -12.19 12.89 1.25
N GLY A 102 -13.23 13.44 1.89
CA GLY A 102 -13.56 14.86 1.88
C GLY A 102 -14.56 15.29 0.82
N VAL A 103 -14.99 14.40 -0.08
CA VAL A 103 -15.92 14.75 -1.18
C VAL A 103 -17.38 14.51 -0.81
N GLU A 104 -17.69 13.39 -0.15
CA GLU A 104 -19.03 13.07 0.32
C GLU A 104 -19.07 13.05 1.85
N ALA A 105 -20.20 13.45 2.45
CA ALA A 105 -20.34 13.49 3.90
C ALA A 105 -20.40 12.08 4.53
N GLU A 106 -21.11 11.15 3.88
CA GLU A 106 -21.37 9.80 4.38
C GLU A 106 -21.03 8.71 3.34
N PRO A 107 -19.76 8.62 2.89
CA PRO A 107 -19.35 7.61 1.92
C PRO A 107 -19.35 6.22 2.56
N ARG A 108 -19.53 5.20 1.71
CA ARG A 108 -19.33 3.80 2.06
C ARG A 108 -18.04 3.31 1.42
N TYR A 109 -17.29 2.52 2.19
CA TYR A 109 -16.03 1.92 1.77
C TYR A 109 -16.19 0.41 1.81
N GLU A 110 -16.02 -0.23 0.65
CA GLU A 110 -15.97 -1.68 0.55
C GLU A 110 -14.71 -2.22 1.24
N GLU A 111 -14.80 -3.45 1.74
CA GLU A 111 -13.66 -4.19 2.25
C GLU A 111 -13.40 -5.40 1.37
N ARG A 112 -12.15 -5.59 0.98
CA ARG A 112 -11.66 -6.81 0.36
C ARG A 112 -10.80 -7.58 1.33
N ARG A 113 -11.05 -8.89 1.40
CA ARG A 113 -10.27 -9.84 2.20
C ARG A 113 -9.45 -10.69 1.26
N GLU A 114 -8.18 -10.84 1.55
CA GLU A 114 -7.26 -11.64 0.76
C GLU A 114 -6.41 -12.52 1.69
N ARG A 115 -6.18 -13.77 1.27
CA ARG A 115 -5.33 -14.70 2.01
C ARG A 115 -3.88 -14.47 1.58
N LEU A 116 -2.99 -14.41 2.56
CA LEU A 116 -1.56 -14.23 2.34
C LEU A 116 -0.81 -15.54 2.54
N GLU A 117 0.03 -15.87 1.58
CA GLU A 117 0.93 -17.01 1.63
C GLU A 117 2.36 -16.56 1.98
N PRO A 118 3.13 -17.38 2.71
CA PRO A 118 4.58 -17.23 2.85
C PRO A 118 5.28 -16.81 1.56
N GLY A 119 5.99 -15.68 1.58
CA GLY A 119 6.73 -15.14 0.44
C GLY A 119 5.95 -14.16 -0.44
N ASP A 120 4.68 -13.88 -0.12
CA ASP A 120 3.89 -12.87 -0.82
C ASP A 120 4.42 -11.45 -0.61
N TRP A 121 4.18 -10.59 -1.61
CA TRP A 121 4.55 -9.17 -1.57
C TRP A 121 3.31 -8.31 -1.76
N LEU A 122 3.19 -7.27 -0.95
CA LEU A 122 2.15 -6.26 -1.06
C LEU A 122 2.83 -4.94 -1.43
N VAL A 123 2.36 -4.31 -2.49
CA VAL A 123 2.95 -3.08 -3.02
C VAL A 123 1.85 -2.03 -3.22
N LEU A 124 2.10 -0.84 -2.67
CA LEU A 124 1.28 0.35 -2.84
C LEU A 124 2.14 1.42 -3.51
N VAL A 125 1.55 2.16 -4.44
CA VAL A 125 2.24 3.22 -5.18
C VAL A 125 1.34 4.45 -5.28
N THR A 126 1.95 5.64 -5.36
CA THR A 126 1.24 6.87 -5.76
C THR A 126 1.11 6.97 -7.28
N ASP A 127 0.26 7.88 -7.74
CA ASP A 127 0.12 8.24 -9.16
C ASP A 127 1.42 8.70 -9.80
N GLY A 128 2.32 9.38 -9.08
CA GLY A 128 3.67 9.70 -9.57
C GLY A 128 4.47 8.49 -10.08
N VAL A 129 4.12 7.25 -9.70
CA VAL A 129 4.66 6.02 -10.32
C VAL A 129 3.93 5.67 -11.61
N THR A 130 2.60 5.69 -11.63
CA THR A 130 1.81 5.23 -12.77
C THR A 130 1.68 6.26 -13.89
N GLU A 131 1.79 7.54 -13.56
CA GLU A 131 1.68 8.68 -14.48
C GLU A 131 3.01 9.07 -15.11
N ALA A 132 4.13 8.51 -14.66
CA ALA A 132 5.43 8.64 -15.33
C ALA A 132 5.30 8.26 -16.81
N VAL A 133 5.67 9.16 -17.72
CA VAL A 133 5.51 9.00 -19.17
C VAL A 133 6.86 8.79 -19.85
N ASN A 134 6.89 7.91 -20.86
CA ASN A 134 8.07 7.76 -21.71
C ASN A 134 8.14 8.83 -22.82
N GLU A 135 9.18 8.77 -23.65
CA GLU A 135 9.41 9.69 -24.78
C GLU A 135 8.24 9.74 -25.80
N GLU A 136 7.42 8.70 -25.87
CA GLU A 136 6.27 8.61 -26.76
C GLU A 136 4.97 9.10 -26.08
N GLY A 137 5.07 9.60 -24.85
CA GLY A 137 3.93 10.06 -24.04
C GLY A 137 3.08 8.92 -23.48
N ARG A 138 3.60 7.68 -23.42
CA ARG A 138 2.87 6.54 -22.87
C ARG A 138 3.10 6.43 -21.37
N PRO A 139 2.05 6.38 -20.52
CA PRO A 139 2.21 6.25 -19.08
C PRO A 139 2.75 4.87 -18.71
N PHE A 140 3.50 4.78 -17.61
CA PHE A 140 4.00 3.54 -17.04
C PHE A 140 2.83 2.63 -16.65
N GLY A 141 1.81 3.23 -16.01
CA GLY A 141 0.54 2.61 -15.69
C GLY A 141 0.63 1.42 -14.74
N LEU A 142 -0.53 0.82 -14.47
CA LEU A 142 -0.62 -0.37 -13.60
C LEU A 142 0.10 -1.58 -14.20
N GLU A 143 0.12 -1.70 -15.53
CA GLU A 143 0.79 -2.80 -16.23
C GLU A 143 2.32 -2.67 -16.23
N GLY A 144 2.86 -1.45 -16.22
CA GLY A 144 4.28 -1.21 -16.00
C GLY A 144 4.71 -1.67 -14.61
N VAL A 145 3.96 -1.30 -13.58
CA VAL A 145 4.19 -1.76 -12.20
C VAL A 145 4.10 -3.29 -12.12
N ARG A 146 3.05 -3.89 -12.68
CA ARG A 146 2.89 -5.36 -12.75
C ARG A 146 4.13 -6.03 -13.36
N THR A 147 4.58 -5.53 -14.51
CA THR A 147 5.73 -6.08 -15.24
C THR A 147 7.02 -5.95 -14.42
N ALA A 148 7.23 -4.79 -13.80
CA ALA A 148 8.39 -4.53 -12.95
C ALA A 148 8.42 -5.47 -11.72
N LEU A 149 7.27 -5.70 -11.09
CA LEU A 149 7.12 -6.66 -9.99
C LEU A 149 7.42 -8.10 -10.44
N GLN A 150 7.08 -8.49 -11.65
CA GLN A 150 7.39 -9.86 -12.13
C GLN A 150 8.87 -10.05 -12.47
N LYS A 151 9.54 -9.04 -13.04
CA LYS A 151 10.93 -9.15 -13.53
C LYS A 151 12.01 -8.96 -12.46
N GLY A 152 11.71 -8.23 -11.37
CA GLY A 152 12.73 -7.87 -10.38
C GLY A 152 13.25 -9.07 -9.58
N GLU A 153 14.57 -9.12 -9.34
CA GLU A 153 15.16 -10.00 -8.33
C GLU A 153 14.83 -9.44 -6.94
N LYS A 154 14.23 -10.26 -6.07
CA LYS A 154 13.65 -9.80 -4.79
C LYS A 154 14.37 -10.46 -3.64
N ARG A 155 15.26 -9.71 -2.98
CA ARG A 155 15.95 -10.19 -1.77
C ARG A 155 15.43 -9.51 -0.49
N SER A 156 14.83 -8.33 -0.61
CA SER A 156 14.19 -7.59 0.50
C SER A 156 13.12 -6.61 0.01
N ALA A 157 12.28 -6.11 0.92
CA ALA A 157 11.26 -5.09 0.61
C ALA A 157 11.88 -3.78 0.13
N GLN A 158 13.00 -3.37 0.72
CA GLN A 158 13.72 -2.17 0.33
C GLN A 158 14.24 -2.29 -1.11
N GLN A 159 14.89 -3.40 -1.45
CA GLN A 159 15.42 -3.61 -2.80
C GLN A 159 14.32 -3.69 -3.87
N LEU A 160 13.15 -4.26 -3.54
CA LEU A 160 12.02 -4.25 -4.45
C LEU A 160 11.49 -2.82 -4.66
N ALA A 161 11.41 -2.00 -3.61
CA ALA A 161 11.00 -0.60 -3.73
C ALA A 161 11.98 0.20 -4.59
N GLU A 162 13.29 0.06 -4.33
CA GLU A 162 14.37 0.69 -5.10
C GLU A 162 14.35 0.26 -6.57
N ALA A 163 14.27 -1.04 -6.83
CA ALA A 163 14.23 -1.56 -8.19
C ALA A 163 12.99 -1.11 -8.98
N LEU A 164 11.85 -0.90 -8.29
CA LEU A 164 10.65 -0.35 -8.93
C LEU A 164 10.85 1.13 -9.26
N LEU A 165 11.38 1.92 -8.31
CA LEU A 165 11.66 3.34 -8.54
C LEU A 165 12.72 3.55 -9.63
N GLU A 166 13.77 2.73 -9.68
CA GLU A 166 14.77 2.77 -10.74
C GLU A 166 14.16 2.50 -12.12
N GLN A 167 13.26 1.53 -12.23
CA GLN A 167 12.55 1.24 -13.48
C GLN A 167 11.63 2.39 -13.90
N VAL A 168 10.95 3.04 -12.95
CA VAL A 168 10.12 4.22 -13.22
C VAL A 168 10.99 5.38 -13.69
N ASN A 169 12.08 5.70 -12.98
CA ASN A 169 13.00 6.77 -13.35
C ASN A 169 13.68 6.54 -14.71
N ALA A 170 13.97 5.29 -15.06
CA ALA A 170 14.53 4.94 -16.36
C ALA A 170 13.49 4.98 -17.49
N TYR A 171 12.20 4.84 -17.15
CA TYR A 171 11.09 4.91 -18.10
C TYR A 171 10.61 6.34 -18.33
N GLU A 172 10.65 7.17 -17.29
CA GLU A 172 10.22 8.57 -17.32
C GLU A 172 11.15 9.42 -18.19
N ALA A 173 10.58 10.11 -19.17
CA ALA A 173 11.31 11.01 -20.05
C ALA A 173 11.00 12.47 -19.69
N GLY A 174 12.04 13.29 -19.61
CA GLY A 174 11.91 14.74 -19.35
C GLY A 174 11.87 15.10 -17.87
N GLU A 175 11.10 16.12 -17.53
CA GLU A 175 10.93 16.57 -16.13
C GLU A 175 9.92 15.68 -15.40
N LYS A 176 10.24 15.39 -14.13
CA LYS A 176 9.40 14.57 -13.26
C LYS A 176 8.00 15.21 -13.13
N VAL A 177 6.97 14.43 -13.44
CA VAL A 177 5.58 14.92 -13.44
C VAL A 177 5.06 15.13 -12.02
N ASP A 178 5.30 14.16 -11.14
CA ASP A 178 4.89 14.19 -9.73
C ASP A 178 5.78 13.30 -8.85
N ASP A 179 5.65 13.39 -7.53
CA ASP A 179 6.41 12.59 -6.58
C ASP A 179 5.98 11.12 -6.53
N ALA A 180 6.82 10.25 -7.09
CA ALA A 180 6.70 8.81 -6.98
C ALA A 180 7.00 8.31 -5.55
N THR A 181 6.02 7.64 -4.92
CA THR A 181 6.17 6.94 -3.64
C THR A 181 5.82 5.47 -3.83
N VAL A 182 6.64 4.59 -3.24
CA VAL A 182 6.43 3.13 -3.23
C VAL A 182 6.51 2.62 -1.80
N LEU A 183 5.51 1.84 -1.38
CA LEU A 183 5.50 1.12 -0.11
C LEU A 183 5.44 -0.38 -0.38
N VAL A 184 6.42 -1.12 0.14
CA VAL A 184 6.54 -2.57 -0.03
C VAL A 184 6.47 -3.28 1.31
N ILE A 185 5.65 -4.33 1.38
CA ILE A 185 5.55 -5.23 2.52
C ILE A 185 5.85 -6.64 2.01
N HIS A 186 6.81 -7.30 2.65
CA HIS A 186 7.08 -8.71 2.41
C HIS A 186 6.38 -9.54 3.49
N TRP A 187 5.59 -10.53 3.07
CA TRP A 187 5.02 -11.52 3.97
C TRP A 187 6.03 -12.64 4.19
N PRO A 188 6.71 -12.68 5.35
CA PRO A 188 7.84 -13.58 5.53
C PRO A 188 7.37 -15.04 5.51
N SER A 189 8.20 -15.90 4.94
CA SER A 189 8.07 -17.33 5.18
C SER A 189 8.28 -17.61 6.67
N LYS A 190 7.42 -18.44 7.29
CA LYS A 190 7.72 -18.97 8.62
C LYS A 190 9.10 -19.65 8.51
N ALA A 191 10.05 -19.19 9.32
CA ALA A 191 11.32 -19.88 9.45
C ALA A 191 11.03 -21.35 9.79
N SER A 192 11.57 -22.28 9.01
CA SER A 192 11.55 -23.68 9.40
C SER A 192 12.25 -23.79 10.75
N SER A 193 11.51 -24.12 11.80
CA SER A 193 12.08 -24.53 13.07
C SER A 193 12.76 -25.89 12.88
N THR A 194 13.96 -25.89 12.31
CA THR A 194 14.82 -27.06 12.17
C THR A 194 16.22 -26.65 12.63
N ASP A 195 16.36 -26.42 13.94
CA ASP A 195 17.63 -26.61 14.65
C ASP A 195 17.41 -26.41 16.15
N ALA A 196 17.17 -27.52 16.86
CA ALA A 196 17.50 -27.70 18.27
C ALA A 196 17.16 -29.14 18.71
N SER A 197 17.98 -30.11 18.31
CA SER A 197 18.24 -31.28 19.18
C SER A 197 19.60 -31.91 18.85
N GLU A 198 20.69 -31.14 19.01
CA GLU A 198 21.95 -31.78 19.41
C GLU A 198 21.75 -32.31 20.84
N SER A 199 21.66 -33.63 20.96
CA SER A 199 21.73 -34.31 22.24
C SER A 199 23.16 -34.20 22.78
N PRO A 200 23.38 -33.86 24.06
CA PRO A 200 24.73 -33.82 24.60
C PRO A 200 25.33 -35.23 24.66
N PRO A 201 26.64 -35.38 24.41
CA PRO A 201 27.32 -36.67 24.52
C PRO A 201 27.34 -37.12 25.99
N GLY A 202 27.15 -38.43 26.17
CA GLY A 202 27.09 -39.09 27.47
C GLY A 202 28.34 -38.84 28.33
N VAL A 203 28.10 -38.78 29.64
CA VAL A 203 29.16 -38.86 30.64
C VAL A 203 29.11 -40.26 31.23
N GLU A 204 30.07 -41.09 30.84
CA GLU A 204 30.53 -42.21 31.66
C GLU A 204 31.41 -41.67 32.78
N ALA A 205 31.01 -41.90 34.03
CA ALA A 205 31.84 -42.25 35.20
C ALA A 205 30.94 -42.43 36.43
#